data_AF-A0A377DTC4-F1
#
_entry.id   AF-A0A377DTC4-F1
#
_cell.length_a   1.000
_cell.length_b   1.000
_cell.length_c   1.000
_cell.angle_alpha   90.00
_cell.angle_beta   90.00
_cell.angle_gamma   90.00
#
_symmetry.space_group_name_H-M   'P 1'
#
loop_
_entity.id
_entity.type
_entity.pdbx_description
1 polymer ?
#
loop_
_entity_poly.entity_id
_entity_poly.type
_entity_poly.pdbx_seq_one_letter_code
_entity_poly.pdbx_strand_id
1 'polypeptide(L)' 'MIIANRTRERAQILADEVGAEVIALSDIDERLREADIIISSTASPLPIIGKGMVERALKSRSQPTNAVGGYCRSARC' A
#
# COMPACT_ATOMS: atom_id res chain seq x y z
N MET A 1 0.31 12.17 -4.13
CA MET A 1 0.73 10.77 -4.37
C MET A 1 1.61 10.37 -3.19
N ILE A 2 1.48 9.13 -2.70
CA ILE A 2 2.21 8.63 -1.53
C ILE A 2 3.06 7.45 -1.96
N ILE A 3 4.33 7.43 -1.55
CA ILE A 3 5.26 6.33 -1.81
C ILE A 3 5.73 5.77 -0.48
N ALA A 4 5.46 4.49 -0.26
CA ALA A 4 5.89 3.77 0.93
C ALA A 4 6.94 2.72 0.55
N ASN A 5 8.09 2.74 1.22
CA ASN A 5 9.15 1.75 0.99
C ASN A 5 9.93 1.47 2.28
N ARG A 6 10.62 0.32 2.33
CA ARG A 6 11.52 -0.02 3.43
C ARG A 6 12.80 0.83 3.41
N THR A 7 13.25 1.23 2.22
CA THR A 7 14.43 2.07 2.02
C THR A 7 13.99 3.47 1.65
N ARG A 8 14.19 4.42 2.56
CA ARG A 8 13.73 5.81 2.41
C ARG A 8 14.45 6.52 1.26
N GLU A 9 15.75 6.30 1.09
CA GLU A 9 16.55 6.93 0.04
C GLU A 9 16.02 6.58 -1.36
N ARG A 10 15.68 5.30 -1.59
CA ARG A 10 15.08 4.85 -2.85
C ARG A 10 13.69 5.45 -3.08
N ALA A 11 12.89 5.57 -2.03
CA ALA A 11 11.58 6.20 -2.13
C ALA A 11 11.69 7.69 -2.41
N GLN A 12 12.67 8.38 -1.81
CA GLN A 12 12.88 9.81 -2.01
C GLN A 12 13.24 10.13 -3.46
N ILE A 13 14.13 9.34 -4.08
CA ILE A 13 14.48 9.51 -5.50
C ILE A 13 13.23 9.45 -6.38
N LEU A 14 12.39 8.43 -6.21
CA LEU A 14 11.16 8.29 -6.97
C LEU A 14 10.14 9.39 -6.63
N ALA A 15 10.09 9.80 -5.37
CA ALA A 15 9.18 10.83 -4.89
C ALA A 15 9.53 12.21 -5.45
N ASP A 16 10.82 12.53 -5.56
CA ASP A 16 11.30 13.80 -6.12
C ASP A 16 10.94 13.92 -7.61
N GLU A 17 10.95 12.81 -8.36
CA GLU A 17 10.57 12.77 -9.78
C GLU A 17 9.07 13.04 -10.02
N VAL A 18 8.21 12.58 -9.10
CA VAL A 18 6.75 12.64 -9.26
C VAL A 18 6.06 13.61 -8.31
N GLY A 19 6.82 14.33 -7.47
CA GLY A 19 6.30 15.21 -6.43
C GLY A 19 5.46 14.48 -5.37
N ALA A 20 5.86 13.28 -4.98
CA ALA A 20 5.15 12.48 -3.97
C ALA A 20 5.69 12.70 -2.55
N GLU A 21 4.87 12.31 -1.57
CA GLU A 21 5.28 12.22 -0.17
C GLU A 21 5.84 10.83 0.12
N VAL A 22 6.98 10.76 0.80
CA VAL A 22 7.57 9.49 1.28
C VAL A 22 7.08 9.20 2.68
N ILE A 23 6.52 8.01 2.88
CA ILE A 23 6.08 7.53 4.20
C ILE A 23 6.78 6.22 4.58
N ALA A 24 6.79 5.90 5.87
CA ALA A 24 7.25 4.60 6.33
C ALA A 24 6.19 3.52 6.06
N LEU A 25 6.63 2.26 5.96
CA LEU A 25 5.70 1.14 5.78
C LEU A 25 4.72 0.96 6.97
N SER A 26 5.10 1.43 8.16
CA SER A 26 4.24 1.43 9.35
C SER A 26 3.01 2.31 9.19
N ASP A 27 3.13 3.38 8.41
CA ASP A 27 2.11 4.43 8.32
C ASP A 27 1.07 4.11 7.23
N ILE A 28 1.28 3.00 6.51
CA ILE A 28 0.39 2.55 5.43
C ILE A 28 -1.05 2.37 5.93
N ASP A 29 -1.27 1.77 7.10
CA ASP A 29 -2.64 1.47 7.59
C ASP A 29 -3.49 2.73 7.73
N GLU A 30 -2.88 3.82 8.21
CA GLU A 30 -3.57 5.09 8.42
C GLU A 30 -3.90 5.78 7.09
N ARG A 31 -2.93 5.80 6.17
CA ARG A 31 -3.02 6.47 4.87
C ARG A 31 -3.78 5.66 3.82
N LEU A 32 -3.98 4.35 4.04
CA LEU A 32 -4.73 3.47 3.13
C LEU A 32 -6.15 3.96 2.89
N ARG A 33 -6.76 4.61 3.90
CA ARG A 33 -8.12 5.16 3.83
C ARG A 33 -8.23 6.29 2.81
N GLU A 34 -7.16 7.05 2.62
CA GLU A 34 -7.10 8.19 1.72
C GLU A 34 -6.78 7.79 0.28
N ALA A 35 -6.21 6.59 0.08
CA ALA A 35 -5.80 6.11 -1.23
C ALA A 35 -6.96 5.45 -2.00
N ASP A 36 -7.25 5.94 -3.21
CA ASP A 36 -8.22 5.32 -4.12
C ASP A 36 -7.62 4.19 -4.95
N ILE A 37 -6.34 4.33 -5.30
CA ILE A 37 -5.59 3.35 -6.09
C ILE A 37 -4.32 3.00 -5.32
N ILE A 38 -4.08 1.70 -5.17
CA ILE A 38 -2.92 1.16 -4.48
C ILE A 38 -2.12 0.31 -5.47
N ILE A 39 -0.86 0.66 -5.64
CA ILE A 39 0.09 -0.11 -6.45
C ILE A 39 1.14 -0.69 -5.50
N SER A 40 1.21 -2.01 -5.43
CA SER A 40 2.22 -2.72 -4.64
C SER A 40 3.23 -3.38 -5.57
N SER A 41 4.48 -2.92 -5.51
CA SER A 41 5.62 -3.53 -6.20
C SER A 41 6.73 -3.73 -5.17
N THR A 42 6.71 -4.88 -4.51
CA THR A 42 7.60 -5.21 -3.40
C THR A 42 8.27 -6.56 -3.62
N ALA A 43 9.53 -6.67 -3.20
CA ALA A 43 10.29 -7.92 -3.17
C ALA A 43 10.09 -8.70 -1.85
N SER A 44 9.09 -8.31 -1.05
CA SER A 44 8.81 -8.99 0.23
C SER A 44 8.14 -10.35 -0.03
N PRO A 45 8.65 -11.44 0.58
CA PRO A 45 8.02 -12.76 0.45
C PRO A 45 6.67 -12.84 1.18
N LEU A 46 6.43 -11.92 2.12
CA LEU A 46 5.17 -11.78 2.82
C LEU A 46 4.40 -10.56 2.32
N PRO A 47 3.06 -10.66 2.21
CA PRO A 47 2.24 -9.54 1.76
C PRO A 47 2.33 -8.38 2.77
N ILE A 48 2.78 -7.22 2.28
CA ILE A 48 2.85 -5.98 3.08
C ILE A 48 1.43 -5.46 3.37
N ILE A 49 0.52 -5.61 2.41
CA ILE A 49 -0.88 -5.19 2.53
C ILE A 49 -1.74 -6.44 2.73
N GLY A 50 -2.20 -6.63 3.96
CA GLY A 50 -3.07 -7.75 4.33
C GLY A 50 -4.56 -7.45 4.15
N LYS A 51 -5.37 -8.52 4.02
CA LYS A 51 -6.83 -8.41 3.93
C LYS A 51 -7.44 -7.58 5.08
N GLY A 52 -7.01 -7.81 6.32
CA GLY A 52 -7.55 -7.08 7.48
C GLY A 52 -7.26 -5.58 7.47
N MET A 53 -6.10 -5.17 6.92
CA MET A 53 -5.75 -3.76 6.74
C MET A 53 -6.69 -3.11 5.70
N VAL A 54 -6.89 -3.77 4.57
CA VAL A 54 -7.82 -3.30 3.52
C VAL A 54 -9.26 -3.24 4.03
N GLU A 55 -9.73 -4.26 4.76
CA GLU A 55 -11.08 -4.27 5.33
C GLU A 55 -11.31 -3.14 6.34
N ARG A 56 -10.33 -2.82 7.19
CA ARG A 56 -10.42 -1.67 8.12
C ARG A 56 -10.46 -0.34 7.37
N ALA A 57 -9.64 -0.20 6.34
CA ALA A 57 -9.62 1.00 5.52
C ALA A 57 -10.94 1.19 4.76
N LEU A 58 -11.48 0.12 4.16
CA LEU A 58 -12.75 0.13 3.44
C LEU A 58 -13.95 0.36 4.35
N LYS A 59 -13.96 -0.18 5.58
CA LYS A 59 -15.02 0.10 6.56
C LYS A 59 -15.07 1.57 6.98
N SER A 60 -13.94 2.26 6.92
CA SER A 60 -13.86 3.70 7.17
C SER A 60 -14.32 4.55 5.97
N ARG A 61 -14.45 3.94 4.78
CA ARG A 61 -14.99 4.59 3.57
C ARG A 61 -16.51 4.40 3.52
N SER A 62 -17.25 5.46 3.22
CA SER A 62 -18.74 5.48 3.17
C SER A 62 -19.35 4.57 2.08
N GLN A 63 -18.55 3.94 1.24
CA GLN A 63 -18.99 2.99 0.21
C GLN A 63 -18.15 1.71 0.26
N PRO A 64 -18.71 0.58 0.71
CA PRO A 64 -17.99 -0.69 0.74
C PRO A 64 -17.88 -1.27 -0.68
N THR A 65 -16.70 -1.17 -1.29
CA THR A 65 -16.41 -1.91 -2.52
C THR A 65 -16.08 -3.36 -2.17
N ASN A 66 -16.94 -4.31 -2.54
CA ASN A 66 -16.79 -5.77 -2.35
C ASN A 66 -15.69 -6.39 -3.26
N ALA A 67 -14.54 -5.73 -3.41
CA ALA A 67 -13.46 -6.13 -4.30
C ALA A 67 -12.15 -6.39 -3.54
N VAL A 68 -12.19 -7.20 -2.47
CA VAL A 68 -10.95 -7.74 -1.86
C VAL A 68 -10.60 -9.05 -2.56
N GLY A 69 -10.32 -8.96 -3.87
CA GLY A 69 -9.86 -10.07 -4.70
C GLY A 69 -8.38 -10.31 -4.47
N GLY A 70 -8.04 -11.37 -3.73
CA GLY A 70 -6.66 -11.74 -3.43
C GLY A 70 -5.90 -12.20 -4.66
N TYR A 71 -4.68 -11.68 -4.84
CA TYR A 71 -3.68 -12.23 -5.75
C TYR A 71 -2.36 -12.46 -5.03
N CYS A 72 -2.13 -13.70 -4.60
CA CYS A 72 -0.91 -14.48 -4.84
C CYS A 72 -1.15 -15.92 -4.34
N ARG A 73 -1.42 -16.86 -5.25
CA ARG A 73 -1.65 -18.30 -4.92
C ARG A 73 -0.38 -19.16 -4.97
N SER A 74 0.81 -18.60 -5.06
CA SER A 74 2.04 -19.40 -5.10
C SER A 74 3.16 -18.74 -4.31
N ALA A 75 3.68 -19.46 -3.33
CA ALA A 75 4.78 -19.10 -2.45
C ALA A 75 6.15 -19.02 -3.17
N ARG A 76 6.25 -18.22 -4.25
CA ARG A 76 7.47 -17.87 -4.97
C ARG A 76 7.19 -16.66 -5.88
N CYS A 77 7.35 -15.47 -5.31
CA CYS A 77 7.72 -14.21 -5.97
C CYS A 77 8.62 -13.47 -4.99
#